data_AF-A0A1M4ZLN1-F1
#
_entry.id   AF-A0A1M4ZLN1-F1
#
_cell.length_a   1.000
_cell.length_b   1.000
_cell.length_c   1.000
_cell.angle_alpha   90.00
_cell.angle_beta   90.00
_cell.angle_gamma   90.00
#
_symmetry.space_group_name_H-M   'P 1'
#
loop_
_entity.id
_entity.type
_entity.pdbx_description
1 polymer ?
#
loop_
_entity_poly.entity_id
_entity_poly.type
_entity_poly.pdbx_seq_one_letter_code
_entity_poly.pdbx_strand_id
1 'polypeptide(L)'
;MKEFIIKNLLSIHSGGVGGKIWASVQLASVPAVGLSISERLTGWYIDSQFFIMLLIGGLLGDLILGVWKHLKLRTFSFKKLLLGFTEKMAIVTIAYFFTEAIMQIISDGDLDSVYFKMFSKIAIFLYPAGNAAVNMGIITNGKFPFPFLLKRIAKFNNSGDLGVFNMKKNQDEKDIDSNIPE
;
A
#
# COMPACT_ATOMS: atom_id res chain seq x y z
N MET A 1 26.95 1.69 -26.67
CA MET A 1 25.76 2.01 -27.48
C MET A 1 26.11 2.47 -28.89
N LYS A 2 26.80 3.61 -29.07
CA LYS A 2 27.20 4.12 -30.40
C LYS A 2 27.97 3.09 -31.25
N GLU A 3 28.99 2.44 -30.67
CA GLU A 3 29.77 1.41 -31.37
C GLU A 3 28.97 0.15 -31.70
N PHE A 4 28.05 -0.26 -30.82
CA PHE A 4 27.15 -1.40 -31.05
C PHE A 4 26.22 -1.15 -32.24
N ILE A 5 25.66 0.06 -32.33
CA ILE A 5 24.79 0.47 -33.44
C ILE A 5 25.59 0.54 -34.74
N ILE A 6 26.76 1.17 -34.73
CA ILE A 6 27.62 1.31 -35.91
C ILE A 6 28.09 -0.07 -36.43
N LYS A 7 28.53 -0.96 -35.53
CA LYS A 7 29.00 -2.30 -35.89
C LYS A 7 27.89 -3.16 -36.51
N ASN A 8 26.67 -3.09 -35.98
CA ASN A 8 25.54 -3.83 -36.53
C ASN A 8 25.01 -3.24 -37.84
N LEU A 9 25.00 -1.91 -38.00
CA LEU A 9 24.67 -1.26 -39.28
C LEU A 9 25.68 -1.61 -40.38
N LEU A 10 26.98 -1.62 -40.06
CA LEU A 10 28.02 -2.06 -41.00
C LEU A 10 27.83 -3.53 -41.40
N SER A 11 27.51 -4.42 -40.44
CA SER A 11 27.24 -5.84 -40.73
C SER A 11 25.99 -6.04 -41.61
N ILE A 12 24.97 -5.20 -41.47
CA ILE A 12 23.77 -5.23 -42.35
C ILE A 12 24.12 -4.73 -43.76
N HIS A 13 24.95 -3.69 -43.86
CA HIS A 13 25.30 -3.09 -45.14
C HIS A 13 26.27 -3.98 -45.95
N SER A 14 27.38 -4.40 -45.34
CA SER A 14 28.49 -5.08 -46.04
C SER A 14 28.72 -6.55 -45.65
N GLY A 15 27.95 -7.11 -44.71
CA GLY A 15 28.06 -8.52 -44.32
C GLY A 15 27.37 -9.49 -45.27
N GLY A 16 27.66 -10.80 -45.14
CA GLY A 16 26.94 -11.87 -45.83
C GLY A 16 25.51 -12.05 -45.31
N VAL A 17 24.66 -12.79 -46.04
CA VAL A 17 23.21 -12.94 -45.73
C VAL A 17 22.95 -13.31 -44.26
N GLY A 18 23.68 -14.27 -43.70
CA GLY A 18 23.55 -14.65 -42.28
C GLY A 18 23.96 -13.52 -41.31
N GLY A 19 25.00 -12.77 -41.63
CA GLY A 19 25.44 -11.61 -40.86
C GLY A 19 24.45 -10.44 -40.91
N LYS A 20 23.71 -10.28 -42.00
CA LYS A 20 22.63 -9.28 -42.13
C LYS A 20 21.42 -9.62 -41.28
N ILE A 21 21.02 -10.90 -41.27
CA ILE A 21 19.91 -11.37 -40.45
C ILE A 21 20.26 -11.23 -38.97
N TRP A 22 21.46 -11.68 -38.56
CA TRP A 22 21.88 -11.62 -37.16
C TRP A 22 22.01 -10.19 -36.64
N ALA A 23 22.63 -9.30 -37.41
CA ALA A 23 22.76 -7.90 -37.02
C ALA A 23 21.40 -7.17 -36.96
N SER A 24 20.45 -7.54 -37.83
CA SER A 24 19.06 -7.04 -37.77
C SER A 24 18.35 -7.49 -36.49
N VAL A 25 18.49 -8.76 -36.10
CA VAL A 25 17.92 -9.28 -34.84
C VAL A 25 18.54 -8.58 -33.63
N GLN A 26 19.86 -8.37 -33.62
CA GLN A 26 20.55 -7.67 -32.53
C GLN A 26 20.09 -6.21 -32.41
N LEU A 27 19.96 -5.50 -33.54
CA LEU A 27 19.46 -4.11 -33.55
C LEU A 27 17.99 -3.99 -33.14
N ALA A 28 17.16 -4.97 -33.46
CA ALA A 28 15.74 -4.98 -33.08
C ALA A 28 15.53 -5.40 -31.61
N SER A 29 16.30 -6.36 -31.11
CA SER A 29 16.13 -6.92 -29.76
C SER A 29 16.39 -5.91 -28.64
N VAL A 30 17.41 -5.04 -28.77
CA VAL A 30 17.76 -4.04 -27.75
C VAL A 30 16.61 -3.06 -27.47
N PRO A 31 16.03 -2.35 -28.47
CA PRO A 31 14.86 -1.51 -28.24
C PRO A 31 13.62 -2.32 -27.88
N ALA A 32 13.41 -3.52 -28.44
CA ALA A 32 12.24 -4.35 -28.11
C ALA A 32 12.20 -4.76 -26.64
N VAL A 33 13.33 -5.19 -26.06
CA VAL A 33 13.42 -5.51 -24.63
C VAL A 33 13.14 -4.27 -23.79
N GLY A 34 13.75 -3.13 -24.13
CA GLY A 34 13.53 -1.87 -23.43
C GLY A 34 12.06 -1.42 -23.45
N LEU A 35 11.43 -1.49 -24.62
CA LEU A 35 10.00 -1.18 -24.79
C LEU A 35 9.13 -2.14 -23.99
N SER A 36 9.37 -3.45 -24.07
CA SER A 36 8.56 -4.45 -23.35
C SER A 36 8.60 -4.27 -21.83
N ILE A 37 9.76 -3.95 -21.26
CA ILE A 37 9.91 -3.67 -19.82
C ILE A 37 9.21 -2.35 -19.49
N SER A 38 9.39 -1.33 -20.32
CA SER A 38 8.73 -0.04 -20.14
C SER A 38 7.21 -0.17 -20.16
N GLU A 39 6.64 -0.87 -21.14
CA GLU A 39 5.20 -1.12 -21.27
C GLU A 39 4.64 -1.87 -20.06
N ARG A 40 5.35 -2.90 -19.57
CA ARG A 40 4.94 -3.61 -18.35
C ARG A 40 4.97 -2.70 -17.13
N LEU A 41 6.00 -1.88 -16.98
CA LEU A 41 6.15 -1.00 -15.83
C LEU A 41 5.15 0.16 -15.85
N THR A 42 4.90 0.75 -17.02
CA THR A 42 3.90 1.81 -17.18
C THR A 42 2.48 1.27 -17.04
N GLY A 43 2.19 0.09 -17.59
CA GLY A 43 0.90 -0.59 -17.41
C GLY A 43 0.60 -0.84 -15.94
N TRP A 44 1.54 -1.47 -15.22
CA TRP A 44 1.43 -1.69 -13.78
C TRP A 44 1.21 -0.38 -13.00
N TYR A 45 1.95 0.68 -13.34
CA TYR A 45 1.80 1.98 -12.69
C TYR A 45 0.41 2.58 -12.93
N ILE A 46 -0.08 2.57 -14.17
CA ILE A 46 -1.40 3.11 -14.52
C ILE A 46 -2.51 2.36 -13.77
N ASP A 47 -2.41 1.04 -13.67
CA ASP A 47 -3.38 0.20 -12.96
C ASP A 47 -3.33 0.40 -11.43
N SER A 48 -2.15 0.75 -10.92
CA SER A 48 -1.89 0.85 -9.48
C SER A 48 -1.91 2.27 -8.92
N GLN A 49 -1.90 3.30 -9.79
CA GLN A 49 -1.64 4.69 -9.41
C GLN A 49 -2.53 5.19 -8.28
N PHE A 50 -3.83 4.87 -8.32
CA PHE A 50 -4.78 5.34 -7.33
C PHE A 50 -4.52 4.71 -5.97
N PHE A 51 -4.22 3.40 -5.95
CA PHE A 51 -3.87 2.70 -4.73
C PHE A 51 -2.55 3.22 -4.15
N ILE A 52 -1.52 3.42 -4.99
CA ILE A 52 -0.23 3.98 -4.58
C ILE A 52 -0.42 5.39 -3.99
N MET A 53 -1.26 6.22 -4.60
CA MET A 53 -1.57 7.55 -4.10
C MET A 53 -2.24 7.50 -2.71
N LEU A 54 -3.23 6.63 -2.52
CA LEU A 54 -3.87 6.43 -1.20
C LEU A 54 -2.86 5.95 -0.16
N LEU A 55 -2.02 4.97 -0.52
CA LEU A 55 -1.00 4.42 0.35
C LEU A 55 0.01 5.48 0.81
N ILE A 56 0.52 6.29 -0.13
CA ILE A 56 1.40 7.43 0.16
C ILE A 56 0.68 8.43 1.06
N GLY A 57 -0.58 8.77 0.76
CA GLY A 57 -1.39 9.65 1.60
C GLY A 57 -1.55 9.13 3.02
N GLY A 58 -1.78 7.82 3.18
CA GLY A 58 -1.86 7.15 4.49
C GLY A 58 -0.54 7.19 5.26
N LEU A 59 0.59 6.95 4.59
CA LEU A 59 1.93 7.02 5.17
C LEU A 59 2.29 8.46 5.59
N LEU A 60 1.96 9.46 4.77
CA LEU A 60 2.16 10.86 5.12
C LEU A 60 1.25 11.29 6.27
N GLY A 61 -0.02 10.86 6.28
CA GLY A 61 -0.92 11.08 7.39
C GLY A 61 -0.39 10.48 8.70
N ASP A 62 0.05 9.23 8.65
CA ASP A 62 0.70 8.56 9.79
C ASP A 62 1.94 9.31 10.26
N LEU A 63 2.79 9.78 9.34
CA LEU A 63 3.99 10.57 9.67
C LEU A 63 3.62 11.86 10.39
N ILE A 64 2.68 12.64 9.85
CA ILE A 64 2.22 13.92 10.43
C ILE A 64 1.67 13.68 11.84
N LEU A 65 0.83 12.66 12.00
CA LEU A 65 0.26 12.30 13.30
C LEU A 65 1.33 11.77 14.27
N GLY A 66 2.31 11.02 13.79
CA GLY A 66 3.46 10.58 14.56
C GLY A 66 4.29 11.76 15.07
N VAL A 67 4.58 12.75 14.22
CA VAL A 67 5.26 14.00 14.60
C VAL A 67 4.45 14.70 15.68
N TRP A 68 3.15 14.93 15.45
CA TRP A 68 2.30 15.66 16.39
C TRP A 68 2.22 14.95 17.75
N LYS A 69 2.05 13.63 17.77
CA LYS A 69 2.12 12.81 18.99
C LYS A 69 3.43 13.06 19.75
N HIS A 70 4.57 12.94 19.08
CA HIS A 70 5.87 13.06 19.76
C HIS A 70 6.19 14.49 20.21
N LEU A 71 5.68 15.51 19.51
CA LEU A 71 5.71 16.90 19.96
C LEU A 71 4.86 17.10 21.22
N LYS A 72 3.62 16.59 21.22
CA LYS A 72 2.71 16.66 22.39
C LYS A 72 3.30 15.98 23.62
N LEU A 73 3.95 14.82 23.43
CA LEU A 73 4.59 14.05 24.51
C LEU A 73 6.00 14.55 24.86
N ARG A 74 6.53 15.58 24.18
CA ARG A 74 7.91 16.08 24.36
C ARG A 74 8.99 15.00 24.22
N THR A 75 8.77 14.00 23.37
CA THR A 75 9.68 12.87 23.12
C THR A 75 10.22 12.85 21.69
N PHE A 76 10.16 13.99 21.00
CA PHE A 76 10.55 14.08 19.60
C PHE A 76 12.03 13.78 19.38
N SER A 77 12.31 12.88 18.43
CA SER A 77 13.65 12.55 17.98
C SER A 77 13.63 12.32 16.47
N PHE A 78 14.32 13.18 15.72
CA PHE A 78 14.36 13.09 14.26
C PHE A 78 14.95 11.76 13.78
N LYS A 79 15.99 11.25 14.44
CA LYS A 79 16.59 9.95 14.11
C LYS A 79 15.58 8.81 14.25
N LYS A 80 14.80 8.80 15.33
CA LYS A 80 13.76 7.77 15.55
C LYS A 80 12.63 7.89 14.54
N LEU A 81 12.25 9.12 14.18
CA LEU A 81 11.25 9.38 13.16
C LEU A 81 11.68 8.87 11.78
N LEU A 82 12.88 9.24 11.33
CA LEU A 82 13.40 8.83 10.02
C LEU A 82 13.53 7.30 9.94
N LEU A 83 14.07 6.66 10.98
CA LEU A 83 14.26 5.21 11.01
C LEU A 83 12.90 4.50 10.99
N GLY A 84 11.96 4.89 11.87
CA GLY A 84 10.63 4.28 11.91
C GLY A 84 9.83 4.52 10.64
N PHE A 85 9.95 5.69 10.01
CA PHE A 85 9.29 5.97 8.73
C PHE A 85 9.89 5.14 7.59
N THR A 86 11.21 5.03 7.52
CA THR A 86 11.91 4.21 6.52
C THR A 86 11.56 2.73 6.67
N GLU A 87 11.47 2.24 7.90
CA GLU A 87 11.04 0.87 8.20
C GLU A 87 9.60 0.62 7.71
N LYS A 88 8.66 1.54 8.01
CA LYS A 88 7.28 1.43 7.52
C LYS A 88 7.19 1.43 5.99
N MET A 89 7.94 2.33 5.33
CA MET A 89 8.03 2.37 3.87
C MET A 89 8.53 1.03 3.32
N ALA A 90 9.63 0.49 3.86
CA ALA A 90 10.21 -0.76 3.41
C ALA A 90 9.23 -1.94 3.56
N ILE A 91 8.58 -2.07 4.73
CA ILE A 91 7.60 -3.13 4.99
C ILE A 91 6.45 -3.06 3.99
N VAL A 92 5.89 -1.87 3.77
CA VAL A 92 4.75 -1.68 2.86
C VAL A 92 5.16 -1.97 1.41
N THR A 93 6.33 -1.52 0.97
CA THR A 93 6.84 -1.80 -0.38
C THR A 93 7.04 -3.30 -0.59
N ILE A 94 7.66 -4.00 0.36
CA ILE A 94 7.88 -5.44 0.29
C ILE A 94 6.55 -6.20 0.29
N ALA A 95 5.62 -5.83 1.16
CA ALA A 95 4.29 -6.47 1.22
C ALA A 95 3.50 -6.27 -0.08
N TYR A 96 3.56 -5.09 -0.68
CA TYR A 96 2.92 -4.81 -1.96
C TYR A 96 3.56 -5.61 -3.10
N PHE A 97 4.89 -5.68 -3.13
CA PHE A 97 5.64 -6.48 -4.10
C PHE A 97 5.23 -7.95 -4.05
N PHE A 98 5.21 -8.56 -2.86
CA PHE A 98 4.77 -9.96 -2.73
C PHE A 98 3.31 -10.16 -3.12
N THR A 99 2.44 -9.21 -2.78
CA THR A 99 1.02 -9.28 -3.16
C THR A 99 0.88 -9.28 -4.68
N GLU A 100 1.53 -8.36 -5.39
CA GLU A 100 1.49 -8.30 -6.86
C GLU A 100 2.10 -9.57 -7.48
N ALA A 101 3.19 -10.11 -6.91
CA ALA A 101 3.76 -11.37 -7.36
C ALA A 101 2.79 -12.56 -7.22
N ILE A 102 2.06 -12.63 -6.11
CA ILE A 102 1.03 -13.67 -5.90
C ILE A 102 -0.12 -13.47 -6.90
N MET A 103 -0.57 -12.23 -7.12
CA MET A 103 -1.64 -11.95 -8.11
C MET A 103 -1.24 -12.40 -9.51
N GLN A 104 0.01 -12.13 -9.92
CA GLN A 104 0.54 -12.59 -11.21
C GLN A 104 0.43 -14.11 -11.36
N ILE A 105 0.82 -14.88 -10.32
CA ILE A 105 0.76 -16.34 -10.32
C ILE A 105 -0.69 -16.84 -10.37
N ILE A 106 -1.60 -16.18 -9.66
CA ILE A 106 -3.02 -16.55 -9.60
C ILE A 106 -3.73 -16.25 -10.94
N SER A 107 -3.43 -15.11 -11.56
CA SER A 107 -4.00 -14.72 -12.86
C SER A 107 -3.61 -15.67 -13.99
N ASP A 108 -2.42 -16.29 -13.93
CA ASP A 108 -2.00 -17.32 -14.90
C ASP A 108 -2.82 -18.62 -14.79
N GLY A 109 -3.60 -18.80 -13.72
CA GLY A 109 -4.42 -19.99 -13.44
C GLY A 109 -5.93 -19.83 -13.62
N ASP A 110 -6.40 -18.83 -14.38
CA ASP A 110 -7.83 -18.47 -14.56
C ASP A 110 -8.60 -18.14 -13.26
N LEU A 111 -7.90 -17.91 -12.15
CA LEU A 111 -8.50 -17.53 -10.87
C LEU A 111 -8.51 -16.01 -10.71
N ASP A 112 -9.18 -15.29 -11.62
CA ASP A 112 -9.22 -13.83 -11.61
C ASP A 112 -10.10 -13.28 -10.47
N SER A 113 -9.62 -13.39 -9.23
CA SER A 113 -10.38 -12.99 -8.04
C SER A 113 -10.09 -11.53 -7.70
N VAL A 114 -10.85 -10.65 -8.34
CA VAL A 114 -10.94 -9.21 -8.02
C VAL A 114 -11.03 -8.97 -6.50
N TYR A 115 -11.73 -9.86 -5.79
CA TYR A 115 -11.88 -9.83 -4.35
C TYR A 115 -10.57 -10.03 -3.58
N PHE A 116 -9.70 -10.95 -4.00
CA PHE A 116 -8.41 -11.16 -3.33
C PHE A 116 -7.47 -9.97 -3.54
N LYS A 117 -7.46 -9.40 -4.76
CA LYS A 117 -6.72 -8.16 -5.08
C LYS A 117 -7.18 -7.00 -4.22
N MET A 118 -8.50 -6.79 -4.11
CA MET A 118 -9.08 -5.75 -3.27
C MET A 118 -8.75 -5.96 -1.79
N PHE A 119 -8.97 -7.17 -1.28
CA PHE A 119 -8.69 -7.52 0.11
C PHE A 119 -7.23 -7.28 0.49
N SER A 120 -6.30 -7.74 -0.34
CA SER A 120 -4.87 -7.59 -0.08
C SER A 120 -4.43 -6.12 -0.08
N LYS A 121 -4.97 -5.30 -1.00
CA LYS A 121 -4.75 -3.85 -1.02
C LYS A 121 -5.29 -3.18 0.25
N ILE A 122 -6.48 -3.56 0.71
CA ILE A 122 -7.04 -3.08 1.98
C ILE A 122 -6.13 -3.47 3.15
N ALA A 123 -5.68 -4.74 3.22
CA ALA A 123 -4.81 -5.22 4.28
C ALA A 123 -3.49 -4.44 4.36
N ILE A 124 -2.86 -4.17 3.22
CA ILE A 124 -1.63 -3.35 3.15
C ILE A 124 -1.91 -1.92 3.61
N PHE A 125 -2.99 -1.29 3.13
CA PHE A 125 -3.34 0.07 3.51
C PHE A 125 -3.71 0.21 5.00
N LEU A 126 -4.24 -0.86 5.60
CA LEU A 126 -4.61 -0.85 7.01
C LEU A 126 -3.41 -0.69 7.95
N TYR A 127 -2.20 -1.03 7.50
CA TYR A 127 -0.98 -0.84 8.30
C TYR A 127 -0.66 0.65 8.59
N PRO A 128 -0.48 1.53 7.57
CA PRO A 128 -0.30 2.95 7.84
C PRO A 128 -1.56 3.59 8.43
N ALA A 129 -2.76 3.22 7.97
CA ALA A 129 -4.01 3.78 8.49
C ALA A 129 -4.26 3.43 9.97
N GLY A 130 -3.95 2.20 10.38
CA GLY A 130 -4.06 1.74 11.76
C GLY A 130 -3.07 2.46 12.67
N ASN A 131 -1.82 2.62 12.23
CA ASN A 131 -0.83 3.41 12.97
C ASN A 131 -1.26 4.88 13.12
N ALA A 132 -1.79 5.49 12.05
CA ALA A 132 -2.35 6.82 12.09
C ALA A 132 -3.51 6.91 13.11
N ALA A 133 -4.41 5.92 13.13
CA ALA A 133 -5.51 5.86 14.09
C ALA A 133 -5.04 5.77 15.55
N VAL A 134 -4.02 4.97 15.83
CA VAL A 134 -3.40 4.90 17.16
C VAL A 134 -2.78 6.25 17.56
N ASN A 135 -2.06 6.90 16.65
CA ASN A 135 -1.49 8.22 16.89
C ASN A 135 -2.58 9.28 17.13
N MET A 136 -3.67 9.26 16.36
CA MET A 136 -4.84 10.11 16.59
C MET A 136 -5.47 9.88 17.97
N GLY A 137 -5.54 8.63 18.43
CA GLY A 137 -6.02 8.34 19.79
C GLY A 137 -5.16 8.96 20.88
N ILE A 138 -3.84 8.90 20.74
CA ILE A 138 -2.93 9.53 21.70
C ILE A 138 -3.05 11.06 21.65
N ILE A 139 -3.14 11.66 20.46
CA ILE A 139 -3.32 13.11 20.29
C ILE A 139 -4.65 13.58 20.90
N THR A 140 -5.70 12.79 20.76
CA THR A 140 -7.04 13.15 21.23
C THR A 140 -7.37 12.69 22.65
N ASN A 141 -6.39 12.13 23.38
CA ASN A 141 -6.59 11.53 24.71
C ASN A 141 -7.72 10.48 24.71
N GLY A 142 -7.73 9.61 23.69
CA GLY A 142 -8.70 8.51 23.55
C GLY A 142 -10.04 8.90 22.94
N LYS A 143 -10.26 10.15 22.51
CA LYS A 143 -11.51 10.55 21.83
C LYS A 143 -11.63 9.99 20.41
N PHE A 144 -10.54 9.55 19.80
CA PHE A 144 -10.51 8.91 18.49
C PHE A 144 -9.75 7.57 18.53
N PRO A 145 -10.17 6.52 17.81
CA PRO A 145 -11.52 6.35 17.27
C PRO A 145 -12.54 6.37 18.43
N PHE A 146 -13.69 7.04 18.24
CA PHE A 146 -14.63 7.40 19.31
C PHE A 146 -14.74 6.34 20.43
N PRO A 147 -14.67 6.68 21.73
CA PRO A 147 -14.72 5.71 22.84
C PRO A 147 -15.91 4.75 22.77
N PHE A 148 -17.01 5.23 22.21
CA PHE A 148 -18.22 4.48 21.91
C PHE A 148 -18.00 3.33 20.91
N LEU A 149 -17.22 3.56 19.85
CA LEU A 149 -16.85 2.52 18.88
C LEU A 149 -15.96 1.46 19.53
N LEU A 150 -14.98 1.87 20.36
CA LEU A 150 -14.12 0.92 21.08
C LEU A 150 -14.93 0.03 22.04
N LYS A 151 -15.89 0.59 22.79
CA LYS A 151 -16.78 -0.20 23.65
C LYS A 151 -17.62 -1.21 22.85
N ARG A 152 -18.06 -0.84 21.63
CA ARG A 152 -18.83 -1.73 20.74
C ARG A 152 -17.97 -2.82 20.12
N ILE A 153 -16.76 -2.49 19.66
CA ILE A 153 -15.78 -3.46 19.17
C ILE A 153 -15.38 -4.42 20.28
N ALA A 154 -15.18 -3.94 21.52
CA ALA A 154 -14.88 -4.78 22.67
C ALA A 154 -16.08 -5.69 23.04
N LYS A 155 -17.31 -5.18 23.00
CA LYS A 155 -18.51 -6.02 23.17
C LYS A 155 -18.60 -7.07 22.07
N PHE A 156 -18.40 -6.70 20.80
CA PHE A 156 -18.38 -7.63 19.67
C PHE A 156 -17.30 -8.70 19.80
N ASN A 157 -16.08 -8.33 20.19
CA ASN A 157 -14.99 -9.29 20.35
C ASN A 157 -15.26 -10.31 21.46
N ASN A 158 -16.04 -9.94 22.49
CA ASN A 158 -16.41 -10.84 23.58
C ASN A 158 -17.70 -11.63 23.33
N SER A 159 -18.66 -11.07 22.58
CA SER A 159 -19.98 -11.69 22.37
C SER A 159 -20.19 -12.28 20.98
N GLY A 160 -19.40 -11.90 19.98
CA GLY A 160 -19.61 -12.22 18.57
C GLY A 160 -20.86 -11.59 17.94
N ASP A 161 -21.60 -10.75 18.68
CA ASP A 161 -22.91 -10.26 18.27
C ASP A 161 -22.80 -9.00 17.41
N LEU A 162 -23.14 -9.10 16.12
CA LEU A 162 -23.20 -7.98 15.17
C LEU A 162 -24.26 -6.94 15.55
N GLY A 163 -25.24 -7.30 16.39
CA GLY A 163 -26.29 -6.42 16.90
C GLY A 163 -25.77 -5.21 17.67
N VAL A 164 -24.57 -5.28 18.23
CA VAL A 164 -23.95 -4.15 18.98
C VAL A 164 -23.64 -2.92 18.11
N PHE A 165 -23.65 -3.08 16.78
CA PHE A 165 -23.47 -1.97 15.84
C PHE A 165 -24.79 -1.39 15.31
N ASN A 166 -25.95 -2.03 15.57
CA ASN A 166 -27.25 -1.55 15.10
C ASN A 166 -27.73 -0.31 15.91
N MET A 167 -27.75 0.86 15.27
CA MET A 167 -28.17 2.13 15.90
C MET A 167 -29.67 2.21 16.20
N LYS A 168 -30.52 1.41 15.53
CA LYS A 168 -31.98 1.42 15.74
C LYS A 168 -32.44 0.71 17.02
N LYS A 169 -31.59 -0.10 17.65
CA LYS A 169 -31.97 -0.97 18.79
C LYS A 169 -31.60 -0.40 20.17
N ASN A 170 -30.96 0.78 20.21
CA ASN A 170 -30.30 1.32 21.42
C ASN A 170 -30.75 2.76 21.75
N GLN A 171 -31.95 3.18 21.34
CA GLN A 171 -32.58 4.39 21.88
C GLN A 171 -33.28 4.12 23.22
N ASP A 172 -33.50 2.84 23.57
CA ASP A 172 -34.20 2.41 24.78
C ASP A 172 -33.27 2.22 26.01
N GLU A 173 -31.95 2.40 25.85
CA GLU A 173 -30.95 2.31 26.94
C GLU A 173 -30.53 3.72 27.45
N LYS A 174 -31.36 4.74 27.25
CA LYS A 174 -31.21 6.06 27.89
C LYS A 174 -32.01 6.09 29.20
N ASP A 175 -31.71 5.22 30.14
CA ASP A 175 -32.05 5.41 31.55
C ASP A 175 -31.17 4.45 32.34
N ILE A 176 -30.70 4.87 33.52
CA ILE A 176 -29.75 4.18 34.42
C ILE A 176 -28.27 4.48 34.09
N ASP A 177 -27.82 5.69 34.43
CA ASP A 177 -26.92 5.86 35.58
C ASP A 177 -26.70 7.35 35.88
N SER A 178 -27.71 7.95 36.51
CA SER A 178 -27.57 9.19 37.27
C SER A 178 -27.58 8.82 38.75
N ASN A 179 -26.48 8.28 39.28
CA ASN A 179 -26.22 8.29 40.72
C ASN A 179 -24.72 8.10 41.01
N ILE A 180 -24.01 9.22 41.10
CA ILE A 180 -22.75 9.29 41.85
C ILE A 180 -23.14 9.93 43.21
N PRO A 181 -23.02 9.22 44.34
CA PRO A 181 -23.23 9.82 45.65
C PRO A 181 -22.08 10.81 45.98
N GLU A 182 -22.45 11.85 46.74
CA GLU A 182 -21.62 12.99 47.18
C GLU A 182 -20.26 12.60 47.79
#